data_AF-A0A530KNI5-F1
#
_entry.id   AF-A0A530KNI5-F1
#
_cell.length_a   1.000
_cell.length_b   1.000
_cell.length_c   1.000
_cell.angle_alpha   90.00
_cell.angle_beta   90.00
_cell.angle_gamma   90.00
#
_symmetry.space_group_name_H-M   'P 1'
#
loop_
_entity.id
_entity.type
_entity.pdbx_description
1 polymer ?
#
loop_
_entity_poly.entity_id
_entity_poly.type
_entity_poly.pdbx_seq_one_letter_code
_entity_poly.pdbx_strand_id
1 'polypeptide(L)'
;MKAADLERATALAEARAQNVAMRDRLAAGERLVLSMGSATGKTSEIVMAKAWLDGVRRDLIAGFSQRIAENDAALVAIGVEP
;
A
#
# COMPACT_ATOMS: atom_id res chain seq x y z
N MET A 1 20.16 -11.43 -17.43
CA MET A 1 18.73 -11.30 -17.07
C MET A 1 17.92 -11.41 -18.36
N LYS A 2 16.92 -12.31 -18.45
CA LYS A 2 16.10 -12.42 -19.65
C LYS A 2 15.10 -11.26 -19.70
N ALA A 3 14.56 -10.92 -20.87
CA ALA A 3 13.58 -9.83 -21.02
C ALA A 3 12.39 -9.98 -20.05
N ALA A 4 11.89 -11.21 -19.88
CA ALA A 4 10.82 -11.52 -18.93
C ALA A 4 11.20 -11.31 -17.46
N ASP A 5 12.47 -11.54 -17.09
CA ASP A 5 12.96 -11.27 -15.73
C ASP A 5 13.03 -9.77 -15.47
N LEU A 6 13.36 -8.98 -16.50
CA LEU A 6 13.45 -7.53 -16.42
C LEU A 6 12.07 -6.87 -16.29
N GLU A 7 11.08 -7.32 -17.07
CA GLU A 7 9.68 -6.89 -16.92
C GLU A 7 9.13 -7.20 -15.53
N ARG A 8 9.43 -8.41 -15.02
CA ARG A 8 9.04 -8.81 -13.67
C ARG A 8 9.72 -7.96 -12.60
N ALA A 9 11.01 -7.67 -12.76
CA ALA A 9 11.74 -6.80 -11.83
C ALA A 9 11.13 -5.39 -11.77
N THR A 10 10.81 -4.81 -12.94
CA THR A 10 10.17 -3.49 -13.02
C THR A 10 8.82 -3.49 -12.31
N ALA A 11 7.97 -4.47 -12.57
CA ALA A 11 6.65 -4.57 -11.93
C ALA A 11 6.76 -4.72 -10.39
N LEU A 12 7.73 -5.51 -9.90
CA LEU A 12 7.98 -5.66 -8.46
C LEU A 12 8.49 -4.37 -7.82
N ALA A 13 9.40 -3.65 -8.49
CA ALA A 13 9.94 -2.38 -8.02
C ALA A 13 8.87 -1.29 -7.97
N GLU A 14 8.01 -1.20 -8.99
CA GLU A 14 6.88 -0.27 -9.02
C GLU A 14 5.87 -0.57 -7.91
N ALA A 15 5.50 -1.85 -7.73
CA ALA A 15 4.61 -2.27 -6.65
C ALA A 15 5.21 -1.95 -5.27
N ARG A 16 6.52 -2.16 -5.10
CA ARG A 16 7.24 -1.80 -3.87
C ARG A 16 7.18 -0.30 -3.61
N ALA A 17 7.52 0.52 -4.61
CA ALA A 17 7.50 1.97 -4.48
C ALA A 17 6.10 2.49 -4.11
N GLN A 18 5.05 1.93 -4.71
CA GLN A 18 3.67 2.26 -4.37
C GLN A 18 3.32 1.87 -2.93
N ASN A 19 3.70 0.67 -2.49
CA ASN A 19 3.46 0.21 -1.12
C ASN A 19 4.18 1.10 -0.08
N VAL A 20 5.44 1.50 -0.36
CA VAL A 20 6.19 2.44 0.48
C VAL A 20 5.47 3.78 0.56
N ALA A 21 5.07 4.34 -0.59
CA ALA A 21 4.36 5.62 -0.62
C ALA A 21 3.04 5.58 0.16
N MET A 22 2.27 4.50 0.07
CA MET A 22 1.03 4.35 0.84
C MET A 22 1.29 4.20 2.34
N ARG A 23 2.27 3.38 2.74
CA ARG A 23 2.67 3.23 4.14
C ARG A 23 3.09 4.57 4.75
N ASP A 24 3.91 5.34 4.02
CA ASP A 24 4.47 6.59 4.52
C ASP A 24 3.39 7.67 4.67
N ARG A 25 2.44 7.74 3.72
CA ARG A 25 1.25 8.59 3.85
C ARG A 25 0.42 8.25 5.08
N LEU A 26 0.21 6.95 5.34
CA LEU A 26 -0.49 6.48 6.54
C LEU A 26 0.27 6.83 7.83
N ALA A 27 1.60 6.65 7.84
CA ALA A 27 2.45 6.98 8.97
C ALA A 27 2.49 8.50 9.26
N ALA A 28 2.41 9.33 8.22
CA ALA A 28 2.30 10.79 8.33
C ALA A 28 0.94 11.26 8.85
N GLY A 29 -0.01 10.35 9.11
CA GLY A 29 -1.31 10.69 9.68
C GLY A 29 -2.36 11.11 8.66
N GLU A 30 -2.20 10.75 7.37
CA GLU A 30 -3.19 11.08 6.34
C GLU A 30 -4.61 10.67 6.76
N ARG A 31 -5.59 11.57 6.57
CA ARG A 31 -6.98 11.36 7.01
C ARG A 31 -7.60 10.16 6.28
N LEU A 32 -8.12 9.22 7.05
CA LEU A 32 -8.93 8.10 6.55
C LEU A 32 -10.41 8.50 6.56
N VAL A 33 -11.08 8.24 5.44
CA VAL A 33 -12.51 8.53 5.28
C VAL A 33 -13.19 7.28 4.75
N LEU A 34 -14.31 6.91 5.38
CA LEU A 34 -15.21 5.90 4.86
C LEU A 34 -16.39 6.61 4.21
N SER A 35 -16.48 6.49 2.90
CA SER A 35 -17.50 7.14 2.08
C SER A 35 -18.52 6.11 1.61
N MET A 36 -19.81 6.42 1.73
CA MET A 36 -20.89 5.66 1.10
C MET A 36 -21.53 6.47 -0.01
N GLY A 37 -21.64 5.89 -1.20
CA GLY A 37 -22.25 6.53 -2.37
C GLY A 37 -21.77 5.88 -3.66
N SER A 38 -22.43 6.17 -4.78
CA SER A 38 -21.94 5.79 -6.11
C SER A 38 -21.19 6.95 -6.74
N ALA A 39 -20.33 6.65 -7.73
CA ALA A 39 -19.56 7.63 -8.49
C ALA A 39 -20.39 8.72 -9.20
N THR A 40 -21.72 8.55 -9.30
CA THR A 40 -22.64 9.45 -10.01
C THR A 40 -23.70 10.08 -9.11
N GLY A 41 -23.59 9.92 -7.78
CA GLY A 41 -24.62 10.35 -6.82
C GLY A 41 -24.08 11.13 -5.62
N LYS A 42 -24.93 11.34 -4.61
CA LYS A 42 -24.53 11.97 -3.34
C LYS A 42 -23.65 11.00 -2.54
N THR A 43 -22.50 11.47 -2.09
CA THR A 43 -21.61 10.75 -1.18
C THR A 43 -21.87 11.20 0.25
N SER A 44 -22.06 10.24 1.17
CA SER A 44 -22.14 10.47 2.61
C SER A 44 -20.86 9.97 3.28
N GLU A 45 -20.26 10.77 4.15
CA GLU A 45 -19.13 10.34 4.98
C GLU A 45 -19.65 9.71 6.27
N ILE A 46 -19.13 8.53 6.62
CA ILE A 46 -19.37 7.92 7.92
C ILE A 46 -18.30 8.41 8.89
N VAL A 47 -18.73 9.09 9.97
CA VAL A 47 -17.83 9.51 11.05
C VAL A 47 -17.54 8.32 11.94
N MET A 48 -16.26 7.94 12.00
CA MET A 48 -15.79 6.81 12.80
C MET A 48 -15.13 7.27 14.09
N ALA A 49 -15.23 6.44 15.13
CA ALA A 49 -14.52 6.68 16.38
C ALA A 49 -13.00 6.72 16.12
N LYS A 50 -12.32 7.68 16.76
CA LYS A 50 -10.86 7.86 16.61
C LYS A 50 -10.07 6.56 16.86
N ALA A 51 -10.40 5.85 17.94
CA ALA A 51 -9.71 4.60 18.30
C ALA A 51 -9.85 3.51 17.22
N TRP A 52 -10.98 3.47 16.52
CA TRP A 52 -11.20 2.53 15.42
C TRP A 52 -10.33 2.90 14.21
N LEU A 53 -10.30 4.18 13.83
CA LEU A 53 -9.44 4.67 12.75
C LEU A 53 -7.95 4.46 13.04
N ASP A 54 -7.54 4.64 14.30
CA ASP A 54 -6.17 4.37 14.74
C ASP A 54 -5.84 2.87 14.62
N GLY A 55 -6.80 1.98 14.91
CA GLY A 55 -6.69 0.54 14.68
C GLY A 55 -6.50 0.20 13.20
N VAL A 56 -7.42 0.68 12.36
CA VAL A 56 -7.33 0.49 10.90
C VAL A 56 -6.01 1.00 10.34
N ARG A 57 -5.53 2.17 10.79
CA ARG A 57 -4.25 2.71 10.37
C ARG A 57 -3.09 1.77 10.71
N ARG A 58 -3.05 1.22 11.93
CA ARG A 58 -2.01 0.27 12.33
C ARG A 58 -2.03 -0.97 11.44
N ASP A 59 -3.22 -1.54 11.20
CA ASP A 59 -3.36 -2.74 10.38
C ASP A 59 -2.95 -2.50 8.93
N LEU A 60 -3.30 -1.35 8.35
CA LEU A 60 -2.87 -0.97 7.01
C LEU A 60 -1.35 -0.79 6.93
N ILE A 61 -0.73 -0.10 7.90
CA ILE A 61 0.72 0.06 7.95
C ILE A 61 1.41 -1.31 8.06
N ALA A 62 0.91 -2.21 8.90
CA ALA A 62 1.44 -3.56 9.02
C ALA A 62 1.32 -4.34 7.71
N GLY A 63 0.15 -4.29 7.06
CA GLY A 63 -0.09 -4.96 5.78
C GLY A 63 0.79 -4.43 4.65
N PHE A 64 1.00 -3.12 4.55
CA PHE A 64 1.95 -2.56 3.56
C PHE A 64 3.39 -2.94 3.89
N SER A 65 3.78 -2.96 5.16
CA SER A 65 5.13 -3.37 5.57
C SER A 65 5.42 -4.82 5.19
N GLN A 66 4.44 -5.71 5.36
CA GLN A 66 4.55 -7.10 4.91
C GLN A 66 4.72 -7.19 3.39
N ARG A 67 3.87 -6.49 2.62
CA ARG A 67 3.96 -6.49 1.14
C ARG A 67 5.28 -5.93 0.61
N ILE A 68 5.85 -4.94 1.29
CA ILE A 68 7.18 -4.41 0.96
C ILE A 68 8.22 -5.51 1.16
N ALA A 69 8.21 -6.21 2.29
CA ALA A 69 9.14 -7.30 2.56
C ALA A 69 9.00 -8.46 1.55
N GLU A 70 7.77 -8.78 1.13
CA GLU A 70 7.50 -9.78 0.08
C GLU A 70 8.07 -9.35 -1.28
N ASN A 71 7.91 -8.08 -1.65
CA ASN A 71 8.49 -7.53 -2.88
C ASN A 71 10.03 -7.53 -2.83
N ASP A 72 10.61 -7.15 -1.69
CA ASP A 72 12.06 -7.14 -1.47
C ASP A 72 12.63 -8.56 -1.62
N ALA A 73 11.99 -9.55 -1.00
CA ALA A 73 12.37 -10.96 -1.14
C ALA A 73 12.25 -11.46 -2.58
N ALA A 74 11.21 -11.04 -3.31
CA ALA A 74 11.01 -11.42 -4.71
C ALA A 74 12.05 -10.78 -5.65
N LEU A 75 12.44 -9.52 -5.40
CA LEU A 75 13.51 -8.82 -6.12
C LEU A 75 14.87 -9.50 -5.89
N VAL A 76 15.19 -9.81 -4.63
CA VAL A 76 16.42 -10.54 -4.29
C VAL A 76 16.47 -11.91 -4.97
N ALA A 77 15.35 -12.63 -5.01
CA ALA A 77 15.27 -13.94 -5.66
C ALA A 77 15.58 -13.92 -7.18
N ILE A 78 15.40 -12.78 -7.84
CA ILE A 78 15.76 -12.57 -9.26
C ILE A 78 17.09 -11.82 -9.44
N GLY A 79 17.85 -11.63 -8.36
CA GLY A 79 19.17 -11.00 -8.38
C GLY A 79 19.15 -9.48 -8.47
N VAL A 80 18.06 -8.83 -8.05
CA VAL A 80 17.90 -7.38 -8.01
C VAL A 80 17.94 -6.90 -6.56
N GLU A 81 18.75 -5.90 -6.27
CA GLU A 81 18.80 -5.27 -4.95
C GLU A 81 17.58 -4.33 -4.76
N PRO A 82 16.88 -4.39 -3.60
CA PRO A 82 15.64 -3.62 -3.35
C PRO A 82 15.80 -2.09 -3.25
#